data_AF-A0A4Y2CLD4-F1
#
_entry.id   AF-A0A4Y2CLD4-F1
#
_cell.length_a   1.000
_cell.length_b   1.000
_cell.length_c   1.000
_cell.angle_alpha   90.00
_cell.angle_beta   90.00
_cell.angle_gamma   90.00
#
_symmetry.space_group_name_H-M   'P 1'
#
loop_
_entity.id
_entity.type
_entity.pdbx_description
1 polymer ?
#
loop_
_entity_poly.entity_id
_entity_poly.type
_entity_poly.pdbx_seq_one_letter_code
_entity_poly.pdbx_strand_id
1 'polypeptide(L)'
;MIHSDLCGPVEPATLSGECYVLTFVDDFSCFCEVRLIKKKSDIALEFKKFLKINDTVKRIRCDNAKEYVSGELQKVARNAGVEIDPCPPYTPQLNGVAERMNRTLFDKSRAMLYDSKLPKSWGYAI
;
A
#
# COMPACT_ATOMS: atom_id res chain seq x y z
N MET A 1 1.78 -6.81 13.33
CA MET A 1 1.14 -7.28 12.07
C MET A 1 1.11 -6.09 11.15
N ILE A 2 1.34 -6.26 9.85
CA ILE A 2 1.26 -5.15 8.89
C ILE A 2 -0.05 -5.25 8.11
N HIS A 3 -0.77 -4.15 7.97
CA HIS A 3 -1.88 -4.00 7.04
C HIS A 3 -1.38 -3.40 5.74
N SER A 4 -1.71 -4.02 4.62
CA SER A 4 -1.34 -3.55 3.28
C SER A 4 -2.56 -3.33 2.42
N ASP A 5 -2.52 -2.27 1.63
CA ASP A 5 -3.56 -1.99 0.64
C ASP A 5 -2.98 -1.22 -0.56
N LEU A 6 -3.57 -1.47 -1.73
CA LEU A 6 -3.23 -0.81 -2.99
C LEU A 6 -4.37 0.10 -3.45
N CYS A 7 -4.13 1.41 -3.40
CA CYS A 7 -5.06 2.41 -3.90
C CYS A 7 -4.71 2.87 -5.33
N GLY A 8 -5.71 3.07 -6.17
CA GLY A 8 -5.57 3.65 -7.51
C GLY A 8 -6.40 2.93 -8.58
N PRO A 9 -6.27 3.34 -9.86
CA PRO A 9 -5.36 4.38 -10.34
C PRO A 9 -5.78 5.80 -9.91
N VAL A 10 -4.80 6.64 -9.59
CA VAL A 10 -4.96 8.06 -9.28
C VAL A 10 -4.65 8.88 -10.54
N GLU A 11 -5.53 9.81 -10.87
CA GLU A 11 -5.40 10.67 -12.05
C GLU A 11 -5.23 12.16 -11.66
N PRO A 12 -4.34 12.91 -12.36
CA PRO A 12 -3.41 12.47 -13.43
C PRO A 12 -2.30 11.58 -12.87
N ALA A 13 -1.48 10.91 -13.69
CA ALA A 13 -0.28 10.23 -13.20
C ALA A 13 0.71 11.24 -12.57
N THR A 14 1.61 10.78 -11.70
CA THR A 14 2.73 11.61 -11.21
C THR A 14 3.67 12.00 -12.37
N LEU A 15 4.63 12.91 -12.11
CA LEU A 15 5.67 13.27 -13.09
C LEU A 15 6.50 12.08 -13.58
N SER A 16 6.71 11.08 -12.72
CA SER A 16 7.46 9.87 -13.06
C SER A 16 6.57 8.72 -13.58
N GLY A 17 5.26 8.93 -13.66
CA GLY A 17 4.29 7.99 -14.25
C GLY A 17 3.74 6.95 -13.28
N GLU A 18 3.87 7.17 -11.97
CA GLU A 18 3.20 6.36 -10.97
C GLU A 18 1.70 6.73 -10.92
N CYS A 19 0.86 5.71 -10.78
CA CYS A 19 -0.60 5.87 -10.74
C CYS A 19 -1.21 5.18 -9.52
N TYR A 20 -0.43 4.43 -8.75
CA TYR A 20 -0.95 3.66 -7.63
C TYR A 20 -0.14 3.95 -6.37
N VAL A 21 -0.82 3.85 -5.23
CA VAL A 21 -0.27 4.05 -3.90
C VAL A 21 -0.38 2.73 -3.16
N LEU A 22 0.77 2.13 -2.85
CA LEU A 22 0.87 0.96 -2.00
C LEU A 22 1.22 1.41 -0.58
N THR A 23 0.47 0.92 0.40
CA THR A 23 0.64 1.31 1.80
C THR A 23 0.95 0.11 2.67
N PHE A 24 1.81 0.32 3.66
CA PHE A 24 2.15 -0.65 4.71
C PHE A 24 1.94 0.04 6.05
N VAL A 25 0.93 -0.39 6.79
CA VAL A 25 0.56 0.19 8.08
C VAL A 25 0.85 -0.82 9.18
N ASP A 26 1.71 -0.46 10.12
CA ASP A 26 1.92 -1.28 11.31
C ASP A 26 0.72 -1.16 12.26
N ASP A 27 0.15 -2.30 12.64
CA ASP A 27 -1.05 -2.38 13.47
C ASP A 27 -0.84 -1.87 14.90
N PHE A 28 0.40 -1.97 15.42
CA PHE A 28 0.70 -1.54 16.79
C PHE A 28 0.99 -0.05 16.89
N SER A 29 1.92 0.45 16.07
CA SER A 29 2.38 1.84 16.11
C SER A 29 1.56 2.79 15.25
N CYS A 30 0.69 2.26 14.39
CA CYS A 30 0.04 3.01 13.30
C CYS A 30 1.03 3.69 12.33
N PHE A 31 2.31 3.30 12.34
CA PHE A 31 3.30 3.80 11.40
C PHE A 31 2.92 3.36 9.98
N CYS A 32 2.87 4.31 9.04
CA CYS A 32 2.53 4.06 7.65
C CYS A 32 3.73 4.35 6.75
N GLU A 33 4.16 3.34 6.00
CA GLU A 33 5.11 3.49 4.90
C GLU A 33 4.36 3.44 3.56
N VAL A 34 4.69 4.36 2.65
CA VAL A 34 4.03 4.49 1.36
C VAL A 34 5.03 4.27 0.22
N ARG A 35 4.60 3.53 -0.80
CA ARG A 35 5.35 3.28 -2.03
C ARG A 35 4.48 3.63 -3.23
N LEU A 36 4.99 4.46 -4.13
CA LEU A 36 4.32 4.79 -5.38
C LEU A 36 4.71 3.79 -6.46
N ILE A 37 3.73 3.25 -7.20
CA ILE A 37 3.98 2.27 -8.26
C ILE A 37 3.27 2.64 -9.56
N LYS A 38 3.86 2.22 -10.68
CA LYS A 38 3.35 2.50 -12.04
C LYS A 38 2.35 1.43 -12.48
N LYS A 39 2.67 0.17 -12.23
CA LYS A 39 1.83 -0.97 -12.60
C LYS A 39 1.53 -1.81 -11.36
N LYS A 40 0.36 -2.43 -11.35
CA LYS A 40 -0.02 -3.39 -10.32
C LYS A 40 0.91 -4.62 -10.24
N SER A 41 1.59 -4.95 -11.34
CA SER A 41 2.61 -6.00 -11.37
C SER A 41 3.82 -5.71 -10.49
N ASP A 42 4.07 -4.44 -10.16
CA ASP A 42 5.29 -4.02 -9.46
C ASP A 42 5.19 -4.25 -7.93
N ILE A 43 4.01 -4.62 -7.42
CA ILE A 43 3.77 -4.82 -5.99
C ILE A 43 4.72 -5.86 -5.41
N ALA A 44 4.95 -6.99 -6.09
CA ALA A 44 5.81 -8.06 -5.59
C ALA A 44 7.27 -7.58 -5.39
N LEU A 45 7.74 -6.70 -6.28
CA LEU A 45 9.07 -6.09 -6.18
C LEU A 45 9.16 -5.16 -4.96
N GLU A 46 8.16 -4.29 -4.77
CA GLU A 46 8.13 -3.37 -3.63
C GLU A 46 7.95 -4.11 -2.29
N PHE A 47 7.13 -5.16 -2.24
CA PHE A 47 7.01 -6.05 -1.09
C PHE A 47 8.36 -6.68 -0.72
N LYS A 48 9.12 -7.15 -1.71
CA LYS A 48 10.44 -7.74 -1.47
C LYS A 48 11.41 -6.71 -0.86
N LYS A 49 11.37 -5.46 -1.33
CA LYS A 49 12.17 -4.37 -0.76
C LYS A 49 11.75 -4.05 0.68
N PHE A 50 10.45 -3.95 0.92
CA PHE A 50 9.89 -3.69 2.25
C PHE A 50 10.28 -4.77 3.26
N LEU A 51 10.09 -6.05 2.92
CA LEU A 51 10.42 -7.18 3.80
C LEU A 51 11.93 -7.35 4.05
N LYS A 52 12.78 -6.90 3.12
CA LYS A 52 14.23 -6.90 3.32
C LYS A 52 14.67 -5.88 4.40
N ILE A 53 13.95 -4.78 4.51
CA ILE A 53 14.21 -3.74 5.53
C ILE A 53 13.52 -4.11 6.84
N ASN A 54 12.35 -4.74 6.77
CA ASN A 54 11.50 -5.10 7.90
C ASN A 54 11.44 -6.63 8.08
N ASP A 55 12.58 -7.24 8.41
CA ASP A 55 12.74 -8.70 8.58
C ASP A 55 12.00 -9.28 9.82
N THR A 56 11.54 -8.40 10.70
CA THR A 56 10.73 -8.76 11.88
C THR A 56 9.27 -9.02 11.55
N VAL A 57 8.78 -8.63 10.37
CA VAL A 57 7.38 -8.81 9.97
C VAL A 57 7.06 -10.31 9.90
N LYS A 58 5.99 -10.73 10.58
CA LYS A 58 5.52 -12.12 10.59
C LYS A 58 4.24 -12.36 9.81
N ARG A 59 3.39 -11.33 9.71
CA ARG A 59 2.08 -11.43 9.07
C ARG A 59 1.70 -10.13 8.40
N ILE A 60 1.17 -10.25 7.19
CA ILE A 60 0.60 -9.16 6.41
C ILE A 60 -0.89 -9.42 6.18
N ARG A 61 -1.73 -8.54 6.71
CA ARG A 61 -3.16 -8.45 6.40
C ARG A 61 -3.32 -7.66 5.11
N CYS A 62 -4.07 -8.20 4.16
CA CYS A 62 -4.41 -7.50 2.91
C CYS A 62 -5.86 -7.74 2.54
N ASP A 63 -6.34 -7.05 1.51
CA ASP A 63 -7.60 -7.42 0.88
C ASP A 63 -7.46 -8.74 0.08
N ASN A 64 -8.57 -9.24 -0.44
CA ASN A 64 -8.58 -10.47 -1.22
C ASN A 64 -8.26 -10.21 -2.72
N ALA A 65 -7.55 -9.12 -3.03
CA ALA A 65 -7.24 -8.80 -4.41
C ALA A 65 -6.26 -9.80 -5.03
N LYS A 66 -6.39 -10.03 -6.34
CA LYS A 66 -5.64 -11.08 -7.06
C LYS A 66 -4.13 -10.86 -6.96
N GLU A 67 -3.71 -9.61 -6.87
CA GLU A 67 -2.34 -9.17 -6.75
C GLU A 67 -1.67 -9.66 -5.46
N TYR A 68 -2.42 -9.80 -4.37
CA TYR A 68 -1.93 -10.34 -3.09
C TYR A 68 -2.07 -11.86 -3.00
N VAL A 69 -3.13 -12.40 -3.59
CA VAL A 69 -3.53 -13.81 -3.42
C VAL A 69 -2.87 -14.74 -4.46
N SER A 70 -2.31 -14.21 -5.56
CA SER A 70 -1.74 -15.05 -6.62
C SER A 70 -0.31 -14.68 -7.02
N GLY A 71 0.44 -15.66 -7.52
CA GLY A 71 1.69 -15.43 -8.25
C GLY A 71 2.93 -15.19 -7.39
N GLU A 72 3.61 -14.08 -7.64
CA GLU A 72 4.97 -13.81 -7.13
C GLU A 72 5.00 -13.28 -5.70
N LEU A 73 3.97 -12.54 -5.28
CA LEU A 73 3.91 -11.96 -3.94
C LEU A 73 3.89 -13.02 -2.84
N GLN A 74 3.11 -14.08 -3.02
CA GLN A 74 3.13 -15.23 -2.10
C GLN A 74 4.51 -15.91 -2.05
N LYS A 75 5.22 -16.00 -3.17
CA LYS A 75 6.57 -16.57 -3.20
C LYS A 75 7.55 -15.70 -2.41
N VAL A 76 7.47 -14.37 -2.58
CA VAL A 76 8.28 -13.41 -1.83
C VAL A 76 8.00 -13.52 -0.33
N ALA A 77 6.73 -13.52 0.07
CA ALA A 77 6.33 -13.63 1.47
C ALA A 77 6.78 -14.95 2.09
N ARG A 78 6.55 -16.08 1.40
CA ARG A 78 6.98 -17.41 1.86
C ARG A 78 8.49 -17.49 2.03
N ASN A 79 9.26 -16.94 1.09
CA ASN A 79 10.73 -16.92 1.18
C ASN A 79 11.22 -16.04 2.34
N ALA A 80 10.47 -15.00 2.71
CA ALA A 80 10.76 -14.17 3.87
C ALA A 80 10.22 -14.75 5.19
N GLY A 81 9.50 -15.89 5.16
CA GLY A 81 8.87 -16.47 6.34
C GLY A 81 7.68 -15.66 6.87
N VAL A 82 7.00 -14.92 5.99
CA VAL A 82 5.86 -14.04 6.30
C VAL A 82 4.56 -14.69 5.84
N GLU A 83 3.56 -14.70 6.70
CA GLU A 83 2.21 -15.15 6.40
C GLU A 83 1.40 -14.04 5.69
N ILE A 84 0.81 -14.34 4.53
CA ILE A 84 -0.19 -13.49 3.89
C ILE A 84 -1.57 -13.92 4.40
N ASP A 85 -2.28 -12.99 5.03
CA ASP A 85 -3.57 -13.21 5.70
C ASP A 85 -4.65 -12.34 5.01
N PRO A 86 -5.20 -12.79 3.87
CA PRO A 86 -6.19 -12.02 3.13
C PRO A 86 -7.51 -11.94 3.90
N CYS A 87 -8.18 -10.79 3.83
CA CYS A 87 -9.49 -10.63 4.45
C CYS A 87 -10.51 -11.59 3.81
N PRO A 88 -11.33 -12.29 4.61
CA PRO A 88 -12.43 -13.09 4.09
C PRO A 88 -13.39 -12.25 3.25
N PRO A 89 -14.02 -12.86 2.23
CA PRO A 89 -15.08 -12.22 1.47
C PRO A 89 -16.14 -11.63 2.40
N TYR A 90 -16.72 -10.48 2.01
CA TYR A 90 -17.78 -9.78 2.76
C TYR A 90 -17.37 -9.21 4.12
N THR A 91 -16.08 -9.24 4.48
CA THR A 91 -15.54 -8.62 5.71
C THR A 91 -14.43 -7.58 5.44
N PRO A 92 -14.66 -6.57 4.56
CA PRO A 92 -13.66 -5.55 4.24
C PRO A 92 -13.22 -4.75 5.47
N GLN A 93 -14.06 -4.68 6.51
CA GLN A 93 -13.75 -3.99 7.76
C GLN A 93 -12.49 -4.52 8.45
N LEU A 94 -12.09 -5.77 8.19
CA LEU A 94 -10.87 -6.37 8.72
C LEU A 94 -9.60 -5.77 8.10
N ASN A 95 -9.68 -5.12 6.93
CA ASN A 95 -8.61 -4.27 6.40
C ASN A 95 -8.84 -2.77 6.67
N GLY A 96 -9.81 -2.44 7.53
CA GLY A 96 -10.21 -1.06 7.78
C GLY A 96 -9.09 -0.16 8.33
N VAL A 97 -8.02 -0.73 8.89
CA VAL A 97 -6.82 0.02 9.31
C VAL A 97 -6.12 0.63 8.09
N ALA A 98 -5.83 -0.18 7.06
CA ALA A 98 -5.24 0.30 5.82
C ALA A 98 -6.16 1.29 5.11
N GLU A 99 -7.46 0.95 4.97
CA GLU A 99 -8.42 1.80 4.28
C GLU A 99 -8.57 3.19 4.95
N ARG A 100 -8.63 3.24 6.29
CA ARG A 100 -8.69 4.52 7.03
C ARG A 100 -7.40 5.32 6.88
N MET A 101 -6.24 4.66 6.88
CA MET A 101 -4.97 5.32 6.65
C MET A 101 -4.91 5.92 5.24
N ASN A 102 -5.33 5.16 4.23
CA ASN A 102 -5.39 5.63 2.84
C ASN A 102 -6.28 6.84 2.69
N ARG A 103 -7.48 6.83 3.28
CA ARG A 103 -8.35 8.02 3.31
C ARG A 103 -7.64 9.22 3.93
N THR A 104 -7.02 9.04 5.09
CA THR A 104 -6.30 10.12 5.79
C THR A 104 -5.16 10.68 4.94
N LEU A 105 -4.40 9.82 4.28
CA LEU A 105 -3.30 10.18 3.39
C LEU A 105 -3.80 11.05 2.21
N PHE A 106 -4.86 10.61 1.53
CA PHE A 106 -5.44 11.35 0.41
C PHE A 106 -6.10 12.67 0.82
N ASP A 107 -6.72 12.74 1.99
CA ASP A 107 -7.32 13.99 2.47
C ASP A 107 -6.24 15.02 2.81
N LYS A 108 -5.15 14.58 3.46
CA LYS A 108 -3.99 15.44 3.72
C LYS A 108 -3.31 15.89 2.42
N SER A 109 -3.10 14.99 1.47
CA SER A 109 -2.46 15.33 0.19
C SER A 109 -3.28 16.34 -0.60
N ARG A 110 -4.62 16.19 -0.64
CA ARG A 110 -5.52 17.18 -1.24
C ARG A 110 -5.44 18.55 -0.57
N ALA A 111 -5.40 18.59 0.76
CA ALA A 111 -5.27 19.84 1.50
C ALA A 111 -3.95 20.55 1.19
N MET A 112 -2.82 19.81 1.19
CA MET A 112 -1.50 20.35 0.84
C MET A 112 -1.45 20.85 -0.60
N LEU A 113 -1.99 20.09 -1.56
CA LEU A 113 -2.03 20.52 -2.96
C LEU A 113 -2.88 21.79 -3.13
N TYR A 114 -4.04 21.86 -2.48
CA TYR A 114 -4.92 23.02 -2.54
C TYR A 114 -4.23 24.28 -2.01
N ASP A 115 -3.53 24.19 -0.90
CA ASP A 115 -2.79 25.30 -0.30
C ASP A 115 -1.56 25.71 -1.13
N SER A 116 -0.83 24.73 -1.67
CA SER A 116 0.42 24.97 -2.41
C SER A 116 0.24 25.81 -3.69
N LYS A 117 -0.97 25.84 -4.27
CA LYS A 117 -1.25 26.43 -5.60
C LYS A 117 -0.37 25.88 -6.73
N LEU A 118 0.26 24.73 -6.52
CA LEU A 118 1.07 24.05 -7.52
C LEU A 118 0.18 23.23 -8.48
N PRO A 119 0.72 22.86 -9.66
CA PRO A 119 0.09 21.84 -10.50
C PRO A 119 -0.20 20.55 -9.69
N LYS A 120 -1.13 19.72 -10.18
CA LYS A 120 -1.58 18.47 -9.51
C LYS A 120 -0.49 17.38 -9.48
N SER A 121 0.60 17.64 -8.76
CA SER A 121 1.74 16.74 -8.57
C SER A 121 1.58 15.93 -7.28
N TRP A 122 0.47 15.20 -7.19
CA TRP A 122 0.06 14.51 -5.95
C TRP A 122 1.07 13.51 -5.41
N GLY A 123 1.95 12.96 -6.25
CA GLY A 123 3.02 12.05 -5.81
C GLY A 123 4.01 12.68 -4.84
N TYR A 124 4.18 14.01 -4.84
CA TYR A 124 5.02 14.71 -3.85
C TYR A 124 4.25 15.12 -2.59
N ALA A 125 2.92 15.05 -2.63
CA ALA A 125 2.05 15.43 -1.52
C ALA A 125 1.60 14.19 -0.69
N ILE A 126 2.11 13.01 -1.03
CA ILE A 126 1.85 11.75 -0.35
C ILE A 126 3.08 11.31 0.43
#